data_AF-A0A848T0B0-F1
#
_entry.id   AF-A0A848T0B0-F1
#
_cell.length_a   1.000
_cell.length_b   1.000
_cell.length_c   1.000
_cell.angle_alpha   90.00
_cell.angle_beta   90.00
_cell.angle_gamma   90.00
#
_symmetry.space_group_name_H-M   'P 1'
#
loop_
_entity.id
_entity.type
_entity.pdbx_description
1 polymer ?
#
loop_
_entity_poly.entity_id
_entity_poly.type
_entity_poly.pdbx_seq_one_letter_code
_entity_poly.pdbx_strand_id
1 'polypeptide(L)'
;MSNDPFGFDLRVSSDKKKRARTRRGMSGAFETSTRACEHPGCEETGQYRAPKSPDDLDDYLWFCKDHVREYNLKWNFFHGQTEEEFAAQADKDRVWERETKPFGKKGDEQRAWARLGVDDPHQILGENATRN
;
A
#
# COMPACT_ATOMS: atom_id res chain seq x y z
N MET A 1 -0.24 26.45 -35.73
CA MET A 1 0.79 25.84 -34.85
C MET A 1 0.40 26.18 -33.42
N SER A 2 0.38 25.20 -32.51
CA SER A 2 -0.09 25.44 -31.14
C SER A 2 0.98 26.20 -30.36
N ASN A 3 0.72 27.46 -30.03
CA ASN A 3 1.59 28.31 -29.22
C ASN A 3 1.35 27.96 -27.74
N ASP A 4 1.90 26.84 -27.27
CA ASP A 4 1.97 26.57 -25.83
C ASP A 4 3.40 26.88 -25.35
N PRO A 5 3.61 27.89 -24.48
CA PRO A 5 4.93 28.23 -23.95
C PRO A 5 5.58 27.11 -23.12
N PHE A 6 4.82 26.07 -22.76
CA PHE A 6 5.29 24.94 -21.97
C PHE A 6 5.46 23.64 -22.78
N GLY A 7 5.16 23.65 -24.08
CA GLY A 7 5.37 22.51 -24.98
C GLY A 7 4.44 21.31 -24.75
N PHE A 8 3.31 21.49 -24.06
CA PHE A 8 2.32 20.44 -23.87
C PHE A 8 1.36 20.36 -25.08
N ASP A 9 1.33 19.19 -25.73
CA ASP A 9 0.37 18.91 -26.80
C ASP A 9 -0.94 18.36 -26.21
N LEU A 10 -1.91 19.25 -26.01
CA LEU A 10 -3.24 18.95 -25.44
C LEU A 10 -4.26 18.40 -26.45
N ARG A 11 -3.83 18.10 -27.69
CA ARG A 11 -4.77 17.61 -28.72
C ARG A 11 -5.35 16.24 -28.34
N VAL A 12 -6.65 16.09 -28.50
CA VAL A 12 -7.35 14.81 -28.30
C VAL A 12 -6.75 13.69 -29.17
N SER A 13 -6.25 14.01 -30.36
CA SER A 13 -5.59 13.05 -31.25
C SER A 13 -4.27 12.52 -30.71
N SER A 14 -3.46 13.36 -30.05
CA SER A 14 -2.19 12.95 -29.47
C SER A 14 -2.39 12.18 -28.17
N ASP A 15 -3.35 12.58 -27.33
CA ASP A 15 -3.79 11.83 -26.15
C ASP A 15 -4.33 10.44 -26.54
N LYS A 16 -5.23 10.35 -27.53
CA LYS A 16 -5.78 9.07 -28.01
C LYS A 16 -4.69 8.13 -28.55
N LYS A 17 -3.67 8.67 -29.24
CA LYS A 17 -2.51 7.91 -29.71
C LYS A 17 -1.63 7.40 -28.55
N LYS A 18 -1.42 8.21 -27.51
CA LYS A 18 -0.70 7.80 -26.29
C LYS A 18 -1.45 6.69 -25.55
N ARG A 19 -2.74 6.87 -25.27
CA ARG A 19 -3.58 5.86 -24.59
C ARG A 19 -3.65 4.54 -25.35
N ALA A 20 -3.66 4.57 -26.68
CA ALA A 20 -3.64 3.36 -27.49
C ALA A 20 -2.34 2.55 -27.34
N ARG A 21 -1.19 3.21 -27.15
CA ARG A 21 0.10 2.54 -26.91
C ARG A 21 0.26 2.03 -25.49
N THR A 22 -0.34 2.70 -24.51
CA THR A 22 -0.21 2.35 -23.09
C THR A 22 -1.32 1.42 -22.59
N ARG A 23 -2.13 0.82 -23.48
CA ARG A 23 -3.02 -0.29 -23.12
C ARG A 23 -2.19 -1.56 -22.82
N ARG A 24 -1.40 -1.53 -21.75
CA ARG A 24 -1.05 -2.76 -21.02
C ARG A 24 -2.39 -3.34 -20.56
N GLY A 25 -2.63 -4.61 -20.88
CA GLY A 25 -3.86 -5.27 -20.48
C GLY A 25 -4.10 -5.09 -18.98
N MET A 26 -5.35 -4.84 -18.60
CA MET A 26 -5.79 -4.74 -17.19
C MET A 26 -5.49 -6.01 -16.37
N SER A 27 -4.98 -7.07 -17.00
CA SER A 27 -4.62 -8.34 -16.42
C SER A 27 -3.33 -8.30 -15.58
N GLY A 28 -2.50 -7.27 -15.71
CA GLY A 28 -1.19 -7.23 -15.04
C GLY A 28 -0.18 -8.28 -15.56
N ALA A 29 -0.53 -9.00 -16.63
CA ALA A 29 0.31 -10.00 -17.25
C ALA A 29 1.37 -9.34 -18.16
N PHE A 30 2.58 -9.86 -18.10
CA PHE A 30 3.63 -9.56 -19.06
C PHE A 30 3.55 -10.58 -20.21
N GLU A 31 2.76 -10.23 -21.22
CA GLU A 31 2.58 -11.03 -22.45
C GLU A 31 3.90 -11.33 -23.17
N THR A 32 4.92 -10.50 -22.97
CA THR A 32 6.26 -10.65 -23.57
C THR A 32 7.25 -11.40 -22.67
N SER A 33 6.80 -11.97 -21.54
CA SER A 33 7.71 -12.68 -20.63
C SER A 33 8.13 -14.02 -21.23
N THR A 34 9.46 -14.24 -21.30
CA THR A 34 10.07 -15.52 -21.72
C THR A 34 10.50 -16.36 -20.51
N ARG A 35 10.15 -15.94 -19.29
CA ARG A 35 10.57 -16.62 -18.05
C ARG A 35 9.68 -17.83 -17.78
N ALA A 36 10.25 -18.86 -17.17
CA ALA A 36 9.49 -19.99 -16.64
C ALA A 36 8.86 -19.63 -15.29
N CYS A 37 7.81 -20.35 -14.91
CA CYS A 37 7.24 -20.28 -13.57
C CYS A 37 8.26 -20.78 -12.53
N GLU A 38 8.44 -20.04 -11.45
CA GLU A 38 9.37 -20.40 -10.37
C GLU A 38 8.73 -21.31 -9.31
N HIS A 39 7.49 -21.74 -9.51
CA HIS A 39 6.83 -22.71 -8.64
C HIS A 39 7.43 -24.11 -8.86
N PRO A 40 7.76 -24.86 -7.79
CA PRO A 40 8.37 -26.19 -7.92
C PRO A 40 7.47 -27.15 -8.71
N GLY A 41 8.02 -27.73 -9.78
CA GLY A 41 7.30 -28.68 -10.62
C GLY A 41 6.37 -28.06 -11.68
N CYS A 42 6.43 -26.75 -11.89
CA CYS A 42 5.68 -26.06 -12.95
C CYS A 42 6.59 -25.66 -14.11
N GLU A 43 6.21 -26.04 -15.35
CA GLU A 43 6.93 -25.67 -16.58
C GLU A 43 6.19 -24.60 -17.41
N GLU A 44 5.13 -23.99 -16.85
CA GLU A 44 4.37 -22.97 -17.55
C GLU A 44 5.12 -21.64 -17.66
N THR A 45 4.67 -20.76 -18.56
CA THR A 45 5.25 -19.43 -18.73
C THR A 45 4.94 -18.53 -17.53
N GLY A 46 6.00 -17.98 -16.91
CA GLY A 46 5.91 -17.00 -15.85
C GLY A 46 5.56 -15.62 -16.41
N GLN A 47 4.27 -15.29 -16.45
CA GLN A 47 3.77 -14.01 -16.97
C GLN A 47 3.47 -12.99 -15.86
N TYR A 48 3.34 -13.44 -14.62
CA TYR A 48 2.94 -12.61 -13.50
C TYR A 48 4.10 -12.46 -12.51
N ARG A 49 4.40 -11.23 -12.13
CA ARG A 49 5.40 -10.93 -11.10
C ARG A 49 4.75 -10.87 -9.72
N ALA A 50 5.41 -11.41 -8.70
CA ALA A 50 5.00 -11.28 -7.30
C ALA A 50 6.21 -10.89 -6.44
N PRO A 51 6.07 -9.98 -5.46
CA PRO A 51 7.17 -9.59 -4.58
C PRO A 51 7.60 -10.76 -3.69
N LYS A 52 8.90 -10.93 -3.45
CA LYS A 52 9.44 -12.02 -2.60
C LYS A 52 9.11 -11.84 -1.12
N SER A 53 9.22 -10.61 -0.64
CA SER A 53 9.05 -10.25 0.77
C SER A 53 8.29 -8.92 0.87
N PRO A 54 7.51 -8.69 1.95
CA PRO A 54 6.92 -7.39 2.23
C PRO A 54 7.96 -6.27 2.31
N ASP A 55 9.16 -6.58 2.82
CA ASP A 55 10.26 -5.63 3.01
C ASP A 55 11.09 -5.41 1.73
N ASP A 56 11.29 -6.46 0.93
CA ASP A 56 12.10 -6.41 -0.30
C ASP A 56 11.21 -6.18 -1.54
N LEU A 57 10.85 -4.92 -1.77
CA LEU A 57 9.96 -4.51 -2.87
C LEU A 57 10.62 -4.53 -4.26
N ASP A 58 11.95 -4.62 -4.35
CA ASP A 58 12.68 -4.63 -5.62
C ASP A 58 12.88 -6.04 -6.19
N ASP A 59 12.58 -7.06 -5.38
CA ASP A 59 12.85 -8.45 -5.68
C ASP A 59 11.55 -9.20 -6.01
N TYR A 60 11.50 -9.76 -7.22
CA TYR A 60 10.28 -10.37 -7.76
C TYR A 60 10.48 -11.82 -8.18
N LEU A 61 9.50 -12.65 -7.87
CA LEU A 61 9.31 -13.98 -8.42
C LEU A 61 8.38 -13.96 -9.63
N TRP A 62 8.54 -14.91 -10.53
CA TRP A 62 7.74 -15.04 -11.75
C TRP A 62 6.88 -16.30 -11.72
N PHE A 63 5.58 -16.12 -11.88
CA PHE A 63 4.58 -17.18 -11.78
C PHE A 63 3.66 -17.22 -13.00
N CYS A 64 3.09 -18.40 -13.25
CA CYS A 64 1.94 -18.55 -14.13
C CYS A 64 0.66 -18.06 -13.45
N LYS A 65 -0.47 -18.13 -14.17
CA LYS A 65 -1.75 -17.59 -13.71
C LYS A 65 -2.30 -18.29 -12.46
N ASP A 66 -2.05 -19.58 -12.31
CA ASP A 66 -2.61 -20.35 -11.21
C ASP A 66 -1.75 -20.21 -9.96
N HIS A 67 -0.43 -20.33 -10.10
CA HIS A 67 0.49 -20.16 -8.96
C HIS A 67 0.53 -18.74 -8.41
N VAL A 68 0.34 -17.70 -9.24
CA VAL A 68 0.25 -16.33 -8.70
C VAL A 68 -1.00 -16.14 -7.84
N ARG A 69 -2.10 -16.83 -8.14
CA ARG A 69 -3.32 -16.77 -7.33
C ARG A 69 -3.11 -17.46 -5.99
N GLU A 70 -2.49 -18.64 -5.99
CA GLU A 70 -2.15 -19.34 -4.76
C GLU A 70 -1.17 -18.53 -3.90
N TYR A 71 -0.18 -17.89 -4.54
CA TYR A 71 0.76 -17.01 -3.86
C TYR A 71 0.04 -15.84 -3.20
N ASN A 72 -0.82 -15.12 -3.95
CA ASN A 72 -1.59 -14.00 -3.43
C ASN A 72 -2.56 -14.40 -2.32
N LEU A 73 -3.13 -15.61 -2.38
CA LEU A 73 -4.03 -16.13 -1.35
C LEU A 73 -3.27 -16.38 -0.03
N LYS A 74 -2.02 -16.84 -0.12
CA LYS A 74 -1.14 -17.09 1.03
C LYS A 74 -0.42 -15.84 1.52
N TRP A 75 -0.43 -14.76 0.73
CA TRP A 75 0.29 -13.53 1.06
C TRP A 75 -0.35 -12.82 2.24
N ASN A 76 0.45 -12.58 3.27
CA ASN A 76 0.07 -11.75 4.40
C ASN A 76 1.21 -10.78 4.71
N PHE A 77 0.95 -9.48 4.54
CA PHE A 77 1.92 -8.40 4.74
C PHE A 77 2.42 -8.33 6.19
N PHE A 78 1.55 -8.61 7.16
CA PHE A 78 1.86 -8.55 8.60
C PHE A 78 2.34 -9.89 9.16
N HIS A 79 2.65 -10.87 8.31
CA HIS A 79 3.10 -12.17 8.76
C HIS A 79 4.45 -12.06 9.49
N GLY A 80 4.45 -12.32 10.80
CA GLY A 80 5.64 -12.25 11.65
C GLY A 80 5.83 -10.90 12.36
N GLN A 81 4.92 -9.94 12.17
CA GLN A 81 4.91 -8.71 12.98
C GLN A 81 4.25 -8.95 14.34
N THR A 82 4.72 -8.23 15.34
CA THR A 82 4.13 -8.22 16.68
C THR A 82 2.87 -7.35 16.71
N GLU A 83 1.99 -7.56 17.71
CA GLU A 83 0.81 -6.71 17.90
C GLU A 83 1.17 -5.23 18.11
N GLU A 84 2.31 -4.95 18.74
CA GLU A 84 2.79 -3.59 18.98
C GLU A 84 3.19 -2.90 17.66
N GLU A 85 3.88 -3.60 16.77
CA GLU A 85 4.27 -3.08 15.45
C GLU A 85 3.04 -2.84 14.57
N PHE A 86 2.06 -3.75 14.62
CA PHE A 86 0.78 -3.56 13.93
C PHE A 86 0.02 -2.33 14.45
N ALA A 87 -0.08 -2.17 15.77
CA ALA A 87 -0.72 -1.00 16.37
C ALA A 87 -0.01 0.31 15.98
N ALA A 88 1.33 0.32 16.00
CA ALA A 88 2.12 1.46 15.59
C ALA A 88 1.92 1.83 14.11
N GLN A 89 1.79 0.83 13.22
CA GLN A 89 1.48 1.08 11.81
C GLN A 89 0.06 1.65 11.65
N ALA A 90 -0.93 1.10 12.35
CA ALA A 90 -2.30 1.60 12.33
C ALA A 90 -2.40 3.07 12.81
N ASP A 91 -1.64 3.43 13.85
CA ASP A 91 -1.57 4.80 14.35
C ASP A 91 -0.96 5.78 13.33
N LYS A 92 0.08 5.35 12.60
CA LYS A 92 0.70 6.15 11.53
C LYS A 92 -0.25 6.30 10.33
N ASP A 93 -0.93 5.23 9.94
CA ASP A 93 -1.87 5.22 8.82
C ASP A 93 -3.01 6.20 9.05
N ARG A 94 -3.45 6.38 10.31
CA ARG A 94 -4.49 7.36 10.69
C ARG A 94 -4.14 8.79 10.27
N VAL A 95 -2.86 9.13 10.24
CA VAL A 95 -2.36 10.46 9.82
C VAL A 95 -1.72 10.42 8.43
N TRP A 96 -1.98 9.39 7.63
CA TRP A 96 -1.39 9.19 6.31
C TRP A 96 0.14 9.22 6.35
N GLU A 97 0.72 8.62 7.39
CA GLU A 97 2.16 8.59 7.68
C GLU A 97 2.81 9.99 7.79
N ARG A 98 2.01 11.05 7.87
CA ARG A 98 2.49 12.41 8.07
C ARG A 98 2.47 12.72 9.55
N GLU A 99 3.66 12.80 10.14
CA GLU A 99 3.82 13.17 11.54
C GLU A 99 3.13 14.52 11.82
N THR A 100 2.10 14.48 12.66
CA THR A 100 1.39 15.69 13.08
C THR A 100 2.00 16.20 14.37
N LYS A 101 2.23 17.52 14.44
CA LYS A 101 2.59 18.16 15.70
C LYS A 101 1.32 18.53 16.46
N PRO A 102 1.26 18.28 17.78
CA PRO A 102 0.13 18.74 18.57
C PRO A 102 0.02 20.26 18.48
N PHE A 103 -1.20 20.77 18.29
CA PHE A 103 -1.49 22.20 18.12
C PHE A 103 -1.16 23.07 19.35
N GLY A 104 -0.85 22.47 20.51
CA GLY A 104 -0.55 23.18 21.75
C GLY A 104 0.37 22.40 22.70
N LYS A 105 0.83 23.07 23.76
CA LYS A 105 1.58 22.41 24.84
C LYS A 105 0.60 21.56 25.65
N LYS A 106 0.94 20.29 25.91
CA LYS A 106 0.22 19.44 26.88
C LYS A 106 0.24 20.15 28.25
N GLY A 107 -0.94 20.52 28.75
CA GLY A 107 -1.15 21.11 30.07
C GLY A 107 -0.85 20.13 31.20
N ASP A 108 -0.79 20.63 32.43
CA ASP A 108 -0.38 19.84 33.60
C ASP A 108 -1.34 18.68 33.91
N GLU A 109 -2.63 18.86 33.64
CA GLU A 109 -3.66 17.81 33.79
C GLU A 109 -3.47 16.67 32.78
N GLN A 110 -3.18 16.98 31.51
CA GLN A 110 -2.90 15.95 30.50
C GLN A 110 -1.62 15.17 30.81
N ARG A 111 -0.62 15.82 31.44
CA ARG A 111 0.58 15.13 31.94
C ARG A 111 0.28 14.26 33.15
N ALA A 112 -0.64 14.67 34.03
CA ALA A 112 -1.10 13.86 35.14
C ALA A 112 -1.87 12.63 34.66
N TRP A 113 -2.71 12.77 33.63
CA TRP A 113 -3.44 11.66 33.01
C TRP A 113 -2.52 10.66 32.29
N ALA A 114 -1.51 11.14 31.56
CA ALA A 114 -0.52 10.24 30.94
C ALA A 114 0.26 9.41 31.98
N ARG A 115 0.54 9.97 33.18
CA ARG A 115 1.17 9.20 34.28
C ARG A 115 0.25 8.13 34.86
N LEU A 116 -1.06 8.30 34.72
CA LEU A 116 -2.08 7.34 35.11
C LEU A 116 -2.40 6.34 33.97
N GLY A 117 -1.67 6.40 32.85
CA GLY A 117 -1.86 5.50 31.70
C GLY A 117 -3.06 5.86 30.81
N VAL A 118 -3.54 7.11 30.87
CA VAL A 118 -4.67 7.59 30.06
C VAL A 118 -4.13 8.51 28.96
N ASP A 119 -4.19 8.05 27.71
CA ASP A 119 -3.68 8.78 26.54
C ASP A 119 -4.72 9.74 25.93
N ASP A 120 -6.01 9.43 26.08
CA ASP A 120 -7.13 10.26 25.63
C ASP A 120 -8.10 10.53 26.80
N PRO A 121 -8.47 11.79 27.08
CA PRO A 121 -9.49 12.12 28.10
C PRO A 121 -10.80 11.31 27.95
N HIS A 122 -11.16 10.92 26.73
CA HIS A 122 -12.37 10.14 26.46
C HIS A 122 -12.26 8.67 26.85
N GLN A 123 -11.06 8.11 27.07
CA GLN A 123 -10.91 6.74 27.59
C GLN A 123 -11.54 6.57 28.97
N ILE A 124 -11.57 7.62 29.79
CA ILE A 124 -12.15 7.61 31.14
C ILE A 124 -13.66 7.32 31.10
N LEU A 125 -14.33 7.66 29.99
CA LEU A 125 -15.78 7.50 29.83
C LEU A 125 -16.19 6.09 29.38
N GLY A 126 -15.24 5.27 28.89
CA GLY A 126 -15.48 3.88 28.48
C GLY A 126 -16.67 3.73 27.52
N GLU A 127 -17.51 2.71 27.74
CA GLU A 127 -18.75 2.45 26.98
C GLU A 127 -19.77 3.60 27.02
N ASN A 128 -19.69 4.51 28.00
CA ASN A 128 -20.64 5.61 28.15
C ASN A 128 -20.28 6.82 27.28
N ALA A 129 -19.13 6.83 26.60
CA ALA A 129 -18.70 7.93 25.74
C ALA A 129 -19.55 8.08 24.46
N THR A 130 -20.17 6.99 23.99
CA THR A 130 -20.88 6.92 22.70
C THR A 130 -22.41 6.90 22.81
N ARG A 131 -22.95 6.91 24.04
CA ARG A 131 -24.40 7.06 24.27
C ARG A 131 -24.74 8.54 24.39
N ASN A 132 -25.41 9.06 23.36
CA ASN A 132 -26.08 10.36 23.35
C ASN A 132 -27.44 10.25 24.04
#